data_AF-A0A6N2YCF6-F1
#
_entry.id   AF-A0A6N2YCF6-F1
#
_cell.length_a   1.000
_cell.length_b   1.000
_cell.length_c   1.000
_cell.angle_alpha   90.00
_cell.angle_beta   90.00
_cell.angle_gamma   90.00
#
_symmetry.space_group_name_H-M   'P 1'
#
loop_
_entity.id
_entity.type
_entity.pdbx_description
1 polymer ?
#
loop_
_entity_poly.entity_id
_entity_poly.type
_entity_poly.pdbx_seq_one_letter_code
_entity_poly.pdbx_strand_id
1 'polypeptide(L)'
;MKKSWEQIHQELSAPFSHEDVEWKIQTVSKDKSRGLAVAYVTARAIQNRLDAVVGAQNWKPVFRQWHTVTDRDGNPLPSQLCTIQIFDDDRHEWLEKTDGAENTDYEPVKGGLSDAMKRAASQWGIGRYLYKLGTPWVDVEFFGKTAVIAKKEMPGLNQFHDDFVAKLKEPMPGSRSKPSQQERQRSETSSQCNAASGNGTTANGSAKPKISIADTPRYTIRKAVPHRFKSGVMTIMDIECENGDVFTVFCDKPDEALRAGTVLTNLRVIQRPGKDDPNRRFNTLESYRVASAA
;
A
#
# COMPACT_ATOMS: atom_id res chain seq x y z
N MET A 1 -28.78 6.90 4.35
CA MET A 1 -28.12 8.22 4.37
C MET A 1 -26.67 7.99 4.01
N LYS A 2 -26.11 8.74 3.07
CA LYS A 2 -24.70 8.60 2.65
C LYS A 2 -23.80 9.06 3.80
N LYS A 3 -22.79 8.26 4.18
CA LYS A 3 -21.84 8.61 5.24
C LYS A 3 -20.87 9.66 4.73
N SER A 4 -20.54 10.67 5.54
CA SER A 4 -19.47 11.62 5.22
C SER A 4 -18.10 10.94 5.33
N TRP A 5 -17.07 11.51 4.71
CA TRP A 5 -15.69 11.00 4.87
C TRP A 5 -15.20 11.03 6.31
N GLU A 6 -15.65 12.00 7.10
CA GLU A 6 -15.34 12.06 8.53
C GLU A 6 -15.96 10.87 9.28
N GLN A 7 -17.22 10.54 8.99
CA GLN A 7 -17.89 9.36 9.54
C GLN A 7 -17.22 8.05 9.09
N ILE A 8 -16.89 7.93 7.79
CA ILE A 8 -16.17 6.77 7.25
C ILE A 8 -14.84 6.60 7.97
N HIS A 9 -14.02 7.65 8.06
CA HIS A 9 -12.73 7.58 8.73
C HIS A 9 -12.87 7.25 10.22
N GLN A 10 -13.86 7.82 10.91
CA GLN A 10 -14.14 7.53 12.32
C GLN A 10 -14.50 6.05 12.52
N GLU A 11 -15.40 5.50 11.70
CA GLU A 11 -15.82 4.10 11.80
C GLU A 11 -14.72 3.11 11.38
N LEU A 12 -13.94 3.41 10.33
CA LEU A 12 -12.78 2.61 9.94
C LEU A 12 -11.71 2.59 11.04
N SER A 13 -11.51 3.72 11.71
CA SER A 13 -10.51 3.89 12.79
C SER A 13 -10.98 3.37 14.15
N ALA A 14 -12.25 3.02 14.32
CA ALA A 14 -12.77 2.59 15.61
C ALA A 14 -12.06 1.29 16.07
N PRO A 15 -11.68 1.18 17.36
CA PRO A 15 -11.03 -0.02 17.88
C PRO A 15 -11.82 -1.31 17.58
N PHE A 16 -11.10 -2.43 17.50
CA PHE A 16 -11.72 -3.75 17.35
C PHE A 16 -12.16 -4.29 18.71
N SER A 17 -13.09 -5.23 18.73
CA SER A 17 -13.30 -6.08 19.92
C SER A 17 -12.05 -6.93 20.15
N HIS A 18 -11.75 -7.30 21.39
CA HIS A 18 -10.65 -8.24 21.66
C HIS A 18 -10.82 -9.58 20.93
N GLU A 19 -12.06 -9.96 20.57
CA GLU A 19 -12.35 -11.18 19.80
C GLU A 19 -11.81 -11.13 18.36
N ASP A 20 -11.69 -9.92 17.78
CA ASP A 20 -11.13 -9.69 16.45
C ASP A 20 -9.62 -9.38 16.49
N VAL A 21 -9.03 -9.31 17.69
CA VAL A 21 -7.61 -9.03 17.92
C VAL A 21 -6.89 -10.33 18.25
N GLU A 22 -5.90 -10.64 17.44
CA GLU A 22 -5.03 -11.79 17.65
C GLU A 22 -3.66 -11.33 18.17
N TRP A 23 -2.96 -12.26 18.82
CA TRP A 23 -1.65 -12.02 19.40
C TRP A 23 -0.64 -13.01 18.86
N LYS A 24 0.56 -12.53 18.51
CA LYS A 24 1.69 -13.37 18.11
C LYS A 24 2.94 -13.01 18.90
N ILE A 25 3.86 -13.97 18.98
CA ILE A 25 5.20 -13.73 19.52
C ILE A 25 6.06 -13.06 18.46
N GLN A 26 6.61 -11.89 18.78
CA GLN A 26 7.58 -11.20 17.94
C GLN A 26 9.02 -11.64 18.26
N THR A 27 9.32 -11.85 19.54
CA THR A 27 10.66 -12.22 20.00
C THR A 27 10.54 -13.06 21.27
N VAL A 28 11.44 -14.03 21.43
CA VAL A 28 11.51 -14.88 22.63
C VAL A 28 12.70 -14.43 23.50
N SER A 29 12.55 -14.51 24.82
CA SER A 29 13.63 -14.30 25.77
C SER A 29 14.76 -15.32 25.61
N LYS A 30 15.97 -14.99 26.09
CA LYS A 30 17.16 -15.85 25.96
C LYS A 30 16.99 -17.22 26.63
N ASP A 31 16.31 -17.24 27.77
CA ASP A 31 15.99 -18.45 28.54
C ASP A 31 14.78 -19.22 27.99
N LYS A 32 14.15 -18.74 26.91
CA LYS A 32 12.99 -19.35 26.25
C LYS A 32 11.76 -19.54 27.15
N SER A 33 11.67 -18.79 28.25
CA SER A 33 10.52 -18.85 29.16
C SER A 33 9.41 -17.88 28.77
N ARG A 34 9.75 -16.75 28.13
CA ARG A 34 8.82 -15.68 27.81
C ARG A 34 8.95 -15.20 26.36
N GLY A 35 7.89 -14.60 25.85
CA GLY A 35 7.86 -13.97 24.55
C GLY A 35 7.21 -12.59 24.58
N LEU A 36 7.68 -11.70 23.71
CA LEU A 36 7.11 -10.38 23.50
C LEU A 36 5.87 -10.53 22.61
N ALA A 37 4.68 -10.32 23.18
CA ALA A 37 3.43 -10.45 22.47
C ALA A 37 3.09 -9.15 21.72
N VAL A 38 2.73 -9.26 20.45
CA VAL A 38 2.28 -8.16 19.60
C VAL A 38 0.87 -8.45 19.07
N ALA A 39 -0.02 -7.47 19.19
CA ALA A 39 -1.38 -7.55 18.71
C ALA A 39 -1.46 -7.26 17.21
N TYR A 40 -2.36 -7.95 16.52
CA TYR A 40 -2.71 -7.69 15.13
C TYR A 40 -4.16 -8.07 14.85
N VAL A 41 -4.70 -7.58 13.73
CA VAL A 41 -5.99 -8.03 13.20
C VAL A 41 -5.78 -8.88 11.95
N THR A 42 -6.68 -9.83 11.72
CA THR A 42 -6.64 -10.65 10.50
C THR A 42 -7.06 -9.84 9.27
N ALA A 43 -6.68 -10.32 8.09
CA ALA A 43 -7.18 -9.75 6.84
C ALA A 43 -8.72 -9.85 6.77
N ARG A 44 -9.33 -10.90 7.35
CA ARG A 44 -10.79 -11.06 7.39
C ARG A 44 -11.45 -9.97 8.25
N ALA A 45 -10.92 -9.66 9.43
CA ALA A 45 -11.46 -8.59 10.27
C ALA A 45 -11.42 -7.22 9.57
N ILE A 46 -10.35 -6.95 8.80
CA ILE A 46 -10.24 -5.74 7.97
C ILE A 46 -11.31 -5.72 6.86
N GLN A 47 -11.50 -6.84 6.15
CA GLN A 47 -12.51 -6.96 5.09
C GLN A 47 -13.91 -6.75 5.64
N ASN A 48 -14.25 -7.38 6.76
CA ASN A 48 -15.54 -7.22 7.42
C ASN A 48 -15.77 -5.75 7.85
N ARG A 49 -14.73 -5.07 8.33
CA ARG A 49 -14.81 -3.64 8.67
C ARG A 49 -15.08 -2.78 7.43
N LEU A 50 -14.38 -3.03 6.33
CA LEU A 50 -14.59 -2.31 5.08
C LEU A 50 -16.01 -2.55 4.53
N ASP A 51 -16.46 -3.81 4.51
CA ASP A 51 -17.82 -4.19 4.10
C ASP A 51 -18.89 -3.48 4.93
N ALA A 52 -18.72 -3.44 6.26
CA ALA A 52 -19.66 -2.79 7.17
C ALA A 52 -19.68 -1.26 7.05
N VAL A 53 -18.52 -0.64 6.82
CA VAL A 53 -18.41 0.83 6.82
C VAL A 53 -18.78 1.42 5.48
N VAL A 54 -18.19 0.93 4.38
CA VAL A 54 -18.36 1.51 3.04
C VAL A 54 -19.22 0.66 2.11
N GLY A 55 -19.47 -0.61 2.44
CA GLY A 55 -20.20 -1.56 1.59
C GLY A 55 -19.26 -2.37 0.70
N ALA A 56 -19.52 -3.68 0.57
CA ALA A 56 -18.65 -4.63 -0.13
C ALA A 56 -18.37 -4.29 -1.61
N GLN A 57 -19.27 -3.54 -2.25
CA GLN A 57 -19.14 -3.09 -3.63
C GLN A 57 -18.31 -1.79 -3.79
N ASN A 58 -18.02 -1.09 -2.68
CA ASN A 58 -17.40 0.24 -2.68
C ASN A 58 -15.94 0.22 -2.23
N TRP A 59 -15.34 -0.96 -2.08
CA TRP A 59 -13.91 -1.09 -1.84
C TRP A 59 -13.34 -2.30 -2.58
N LYS A 60 -12.04 -2.28 -2.87
CA LYS A 60 -11.32 -3.45 -3.39
C LYS A 60 -9.84 -3.41 -3.04
N PRO A 61 -9.20 -4.57 -2.82
CA PRO A 61 -7.76 -4.67 -2.74
C PRO A 61 -7.16 -4.91 -4.14
N VAL A 62 -6.06 -4.24 -4.45
CA VAL A 62 -5.26 -4.48 -5.66
C VAL A 62 -3.86 -4.88 -5.22
N PHE A 63 -3.47 -6.11 -5.54
CA PHE A 63 -2.14 -6.63 -5.22
C PHE A 63 -1.22 -6.55 -6.42
N ARG A 64 0.03 -6.15 -6.18
CA ARG A 64 1.09 -6.11 -7.19
C ARG A 64 2.38 -6.65 -6.60
N GLN A 65 3.12 -7.44 -7.35
CA GLN A 65 4.51 -7.72 -7.02
C GLN A 65 5.33 -6.43 -7.15
N TRP A 66 6.29 -6.21 -6.25
CA TRP A 66 7.10 -4.99 -6.26
C TRP A 66 8.56 -5.26 -6.60
N HIS A 67 9.45 -5.37 -5.61
CA HIS A 67 10.85 -5.69 -5.83
C HIS A 67 11.30 -6.88 -5.00
N THR A 68 12.39 -7.49 -5.41
CA THR A 68 13.08 -8.52 -4.65
C THR A 68 14.31 -7.89 -4.03
N VAL A 69 14.38 -7.86 -2.70
CA VAL A 69 15.62 -7.53 -1.98
C VAL A 69 16.41 -8.80 -1.73
N THR A 70 17.65 -8.66 -1.26
CA THR A 70 18.45 -9.80 -0.81
C THR A 70 18.59 -9.72 0.70
N ASP A 71 18.35 -10.83 1.40
CA ASP A 71 18.63 -10.91 2.84
C ASP A 71 20.15 -10.89 3.12
N ARG A 72 20.50 -10.96 4.41
CA ARG A 72 21.90 -10.99 4.87
C ARG A 72 22.67 -12.22 4.42
N ASP A 73 21.97 -13.30 4.09
CA ASP A 73 22.54 -14.59 3.68
C ASP A 73 22.62 -14.73 2.16
N GLY A 74 22.22 -13.69 1.40
CA GLY A 74 22.28 -13.69 -0.06
C GLY A 74 21.03 -14.25 -0.74
N ASN A 75 19.96 -14.56 0.00
CA ASN A 75 18.74 -15.12 -0.56
C ASN A 75 17.78 -14.03 -1.05
N PRO A 76 17.07 -14.25 -2.17
CA PRO A 76 16.05 -13.33 -2.65
C PRO A 76 14.82 -13.31 -1.72
N LEU A 77 14.42 -12.12 -1.29
CA LEU A 77 13.17 -11.82 -0.60
C LEU A 77 12.25 -10.98 -1.50
N PRO A 78 11.30 -11.61 -2.21
CA PRO A 78 10.29 -10.89 -2.97
C PRO A 78 9.36 -10.11 -2.05
N SER A 79 8.87 -8.95 -2.51
CA SER A 79 7.88 -8.14 -1.81
C SER A 79 6.59 -7.96 -2.61
N GLN A 80 5.51 -7.73 -1.88
CA GLN A 80 4.17 -7.47 -2.40
C GLN A 80 3.73 -6.07 -1.98
N LEU A 81 3.06 -5.36 -2.88
CA LEU A 81 2.26 -4.17 -2.59
C LEU A 81 0.79 -4.54 -2.54
N CYS A 82 0.07 -3.91 -1.63
CA CYS A 82 -1.38 -3.89 -1.59
C CYS A 82 -1.86 -2.44 -1.65
N THR A 83 -2.73 -2.15 -2.61
CA THR A 83 -3.51 -0.91 -2.65
C THR A 83 -4.93 -1.20 -2.21
N ILE A 84 -5.40 -0.58 -1.12
CA ILE A 84 -6.83 -0.58 -0.78
C ILE A 84 -7.45 0.65 -1.42
N GLN A 85 -8.41 0.41 -2.31
CA GLN A 85 -9.18 1.44 -3.00
C GLN A 85 -10.58 1.53 -2.38
N ILE A 86 -11.04 2.73 -2.05
CA ILE A 86 -12.41 3.01 -1.59
C ILE A 86 -13.03 4.02 -2.55
N PHE A 87 -14.24 3.75 -3.04
CA PHE A 87 -14.93 4.61 -3.99
C PHE A 87 -15.53 5.83 -3.28
N ASP A 88 -15.16 7.02 -3.76
CA ASP A 88 -15.76 8.29 -3.38
C ASP A 88 -16.89 8.62 -4.36
N ASP A 89 -18.12 8.51 -3.89
CA ASP A 89 -19.30 8.78 -4.71
C ASP A 89 -19.54 10.28 -4.95
N ASP A 90 -19.01 11.19 -4.10
CA ASP A 90 -19.12 12.65 -4.35
C ASP A 90 -18.14 13.11 -5.43
N ARG A 91 -16.94 12.51 -5.45
CA ARG A 91 -15.89 12.81 -6.43
C ARG A 91 -15.93 11.92 -7.66
N HIS A 92 -16.71 10.86 -7.63
CA HIS A 92 -16.76 9.80 -8.64
C HIS A 92 -15.39 9.20 -8.96
N GLU A 93 -14.55 9.00 -7.94
CA GLU A 93 -13.18 8.49 -8.09
C GLU A 93 -12.85 7.41 -7.05
N TRP A 94 -11.81 6.62 -7.31
CA TRP A 94 -11.27 5.68 -6.32
C TRP A 94 -10.16 6.37 -5.54
N LEU A 95 -10.33 6.49 -4.22
CA LEU A 95 -9.26 6.93 -3.33
C LEU A 95 -8.39 5.73 -2.98
N GLU A 96 -7.07 5.91 -3.02
CA GLU A 96 -6.11 4.82 -2.90
C GLU A 96 -5.15 5.02 -1.73
N LYS A 97 -4.85 3.93 -1.00
CA LYS A 97 -3.72 3.84 -0.07
C LYS A 97 -2.95 2.57 -0.34
N THR A 98 -1.62 2.70 -0.50
CA THR A 98 -0.74 1.60 -0.88
C THR A 98 0.35 1.41 0.16
N ASP A 99 0.58 0.17 0.56
CA ASP A 99 1.72 -0.25 1.39
C ASP A 99 2.20 -1.63 0.94
N GLY A 100 3.34 -2.08 1.45
CA GLY A 100 3.93 -3.36 1.06
C GLY A 100 4.54 -4.13 2.20
N ALA A 101 4.75 -5.42 1.96
CA ALA A 101 5.44 -6.33 2.86
C ALA A 101 6.29 -7.32 2.07
N GLU A 102 7.37 -7.77 2.69
CA GLU A 102 8.16 -8.90 2.20
C GLU A 102 7.35 -10.20 2.31
N ASN A 103 7.65 -11.16 1.44
CA ASN A 103 7.16 -12.52 1.62
C ASN A 103 7.71 -13.10 2.92
N THR A 104 6.91 -13.92 3.59
CA THR A 104 7.24 -14.51 4.89
C THR A 104 8.01 -15.82 4.73
N ASP A 105 8.72 -16.25 5.78
CA ASP A 105 9.37 -17.58 5.77
C ASP A 105 8.35 -18.74 5.82
N TYR A 106 7.15 -18.45 6.32
CA TYR A 106 6.03 -19.39 6.41
C TYR A 106 4.89 -18.95 5.48
N GLU A 107 4.45 -19.84 4.58
CA GLU A 107 3.49 -19.53 3.50
C GLU A 107 3.84 -18.23 2.73
N PRO A 108 4.99 -18.16 2.02
CA PRO A 108 5.64 -16.90 1.68
C PRO A 108 4.78 -15.88 0.95
N VAL A 109 4.02 -16.33 -0.05
CA VAL A 109 3.16 -15.47 -0.85
C VAL A 109 1.94 -15.01 -0.05
N LYS A 110 1.30 -15.92 0.71
CA LYS A 110 0.07 -15.63 1.45
C LYS A 110 0.33 -14.72 2.64
N GLY A 111 1.45 -14.92 3.34
CA GLY A 111 1.89 -14.04 4.42
C GLY A 111 2.21 -12.63 3.92
N GLY A 112 2.97 -12.51 2.82
CA GLY A 112 3.30 -11.22 2.21
C GLY A 112 2.06 -10.43 1.75
N LEU A 113 1.11 -11.09 1.07
CA LEU A 113 -0.15 -10.46 0.67
C LEU A 113 -0.98 -9.99 1.88
N SER A 114 -1.09 -10.82 2.91
CA SER A 114 -1.86 -10.50 4.10
C SER A 114 -1.25 -9.34 4.88
N ASP A 115 0.08 -9.30 5.01
CA ASP A 115 0.77 -8.24 5.74
C ASP A 115 0.73 -6.91 4.97
N ALA A 116 0.94 -6.93 3.65
CA ALA A 116 0.77 -5.76 2.80
C ALA A 116 -0.65 -5.17 2.92
N MET A 117 -1.69 -6.02 2.94
CA MET A 117 -3.07 -5.57 3.14
C MET A 117 -3.30 -4.94 4.51
N LYS A 118 -2.78 -5.55 5.59
CA LYS A 118 -2.87 -4.99 6.96
C LYS A 118 -2.20 -3.61 7.05
N ARG A 119 -1.06 -3.44 6.39
CA ARG A 119 -0.32 -2.18 6.36
C ARG A 119 -1.05 -1.11 5.55
N ALA A 120 -1.57 -1.45 4.38
CA ALA A 120 -2.42 -0.54 3.60
C ALA A 120 -3.69 -0.13 4.36
N ALA A 121 -4.31 -1.06 5.09
CA ALA A 121 -5.49 -0.79 5.92
C ALA A 121 -5.18 0.18 7.08
N SER A 122 -3.98 0.11 7.66
CA SER A 122 -3.53 1.05 8.69
C SER A 122 -3.50 2.50 8.20
N GLN A 123 -3.19 2.73 6.92
CA GLN A 123 -3.24 4.08 6.33
C GLN A 123 -4.66 4.65 6.26
N TRP A 124 -5.67 3.78 6.20
CA TRP A 124 -7.11 4.12 6.32
C TRP A 124 -7.59 4.23 7.78
N GLY A 125 -6.70 4.02 8.76
CA GLY A 125 -7.00 4.05 10.19
C GLY A 125 -7.35 2.69 10.79
N ILE A 126 -7.63 1.67 9.97
CA ILE A 126 -8.07 0.34 10.40
C ILE A 126 -6.95 -0.35 11.17
N GLY A 127 -7.19 -0.66 12.46
CA GLY A 127 -6.20 -1.32 13.32
C GLY A 127 -4.99 -0.45 13.67
N ARG A 128 -4.95 0.82 13.25
CA ARG A 128 -3.79 1.72 13.46
C ARG A 128 -3.48 1.96 14.94
N TYR A 129 -4.50 1.90 15.81
CA TYR A 129 -4.32 2.03 17.26
C TYR A 129 -3.48 0.90 17.87
N LEU A 130 -3.42 -0.28 17.25
CA LEU A 130 -2.63 -1.41 17.74
C LEU A 130 -1.12 -1.13 17.72
N TYR A 131 -0.65 -0.23 16.85
CA TYR A 131 0.75 0.23 16.87
C TYR A 131 1.10 1.06 18.11
N LYS A 132 0.08 1.57 18.81
CA LYS A 132 0.24 2.31 20.07
C LYS A 132 -0.02 1.43 21.29
N LEU A 133 -0.53 0.21 21.10
CA LEU A 133 -0.72 -0.76 22.16
C LEU A 133 0.66 -1.27 22.61
N GLY A 134 0.86 -1.37 23.92
CA GLY A 134 2.11 -1.89 24.46
C GLY A 134 2.33 -3.36 24.07
N THR A 135 3.56 -3.83 24.22
CA THR A 135 3.96 -5.20 23.88
C THR A 135 4.33 -5.96 25.16
N PRO A 136 3.34 -6.59 25.83
CA PRO A 136 3.61 -7.28 27.10
C PRO A 136 4.45 -8.53 26.87
N TRP A 137 5.30 -8.84 27.86
CA TRP A 137 5.94 -10.15 27.94
C TRP A 137 4.95 -11.17 28.50
N VAL A 138 4.84 -12.31 27.85
CA VAL A 138 3.93 -13.39 28.25
C VAL A 138 4.67 -14.72 28.31
N ASP A 139 4.13 -15.66 29.08
CA ASP A 139 4.64 -17.02 29.08
C ASP A 139 4.40 -17.69 27.72
N VAL A 140 5.38 -18.45 27.25
CA VAL A 140 5.31 -19.14 25.96
C VAL A 140 5.43 -20.65 26.10
N GLU A 141 4.76 -21.35 25.21
CA GLU A 141 4.88 -22.79 25.01
C GLU A 141 5.55 -23.06 23.65
N PHE A 142 6.34 -24.12 23.57
CA PHE A 142 7.05 -24.48 22.34
C PHE A 142 6.43 -25.71 21.68
N PHE A 143 6.08 -25.56 20.41
CA PHE A 143 5.70 -26.65 19.54
C PHE A 143 6.79 -26.83 18.48
N GLY A 144 7.75 -27.70 18.79
CA GLY A 144 8.98 -27.84 18.01
C GLY A 144 9.82 -26.57 18.08
N LYS A 145 10.01 -25.90 16.94
CA LYS A 145 10.75 -24.62 16.85
C LYS A 145 9.86 -23.39 17.01
N THR A 146 8.54 -23.57 17.03
CA THR A 146 7.57 -22.47 17.06
C THR A 146 7.19 -22.14 18.49
N ALA A 147 7.38 -20.88 18.89
CA ALA A 147 6.86 -20.36 20.15
C ALA A 147 5.41 -19.91 19.97
N VAL A 148 4.53 -20.30 20.89
CA VAL A 148 3.15 -19.85 20.96
C VAL A 148 2.86 -19.26 22.34
N ILE A 149 1.88 -18.37 22.42
CA ILE A 149 1.45 -17.79 23.69
C ILE A 149 0.76 -18.87 24.52
N ALA A 150 1.15 -19.03 25.79
CA ALA A 150 0.50 -19.98 26.69
C ALA A 150 -0.97 -19.61 26.87
N LYS A 151 -1.88 -20.59 26.80
CA LYS A 151 -3.34 -20.34 26.79
C LYS A 151 -3.83 -19.53 28.01
N LYS A 152 -3.18 -19.70 29.16
CA LYS A 152 -3.45 -18.97 30.40
C LYS A 152 -3.26 -17.45 30.31
N GLU A 153 -2.47 -16.98 29.34
CA GLU A 153 -2.15 -15.56 29.14
C GLU A 153 -3.25 -14.82 28.36
N MET A 154 -4.08 -15.56 27.59
CA MET A 154 -5.08 -14.95 26.71
C MET A 154 -6.10 -14.05 27.43
N PRO A 155 -6.68 -14.43 28.58
CA PRO A 155 -7.57 -13.52 29.31
C PRO A 155 -6.88 -12.22 29.74
N GLY A 156 -5.61 -12.29 30.13
CA GLY A 156 -4.82 -11.11 30.50
C GLY A 156 -4.52 -10.21 29.31
N LEU A 157 -4.22 -10.78 28.15
CA LEU A 157 -4.02 -10.04 26.90
C LEU A 157 -5.30 -9.36 26.41
N ASN A 158 -6.45 -10.02 26.54
CA ASN A 158 -7.75 -9.44 26.21
C ASN A 158 -8.07 -8.25 27.13
N GLN A 159 -7.87 -8.40 28.44
CA GLN A 159 -8.05 -7.30 29.39
C GLN A 159 -7.09 -6.15 29.12
N PHE A 160 -5.82 -6.45 28.83
CA PHE A 160 -4.80 -5.44 28.49
C PHE A 160 -5.20 -4.61 27.27
N HIS A 161 -5.75 -5.26 26.25
CA HIS A 161 -6.32 -4.59 25.08
C HIS A 161 -7.53 -3.73 25.46
N ASP A 162 -8.49 -4.28 26.20
CA ASP A 162 -9.74 -3.60 26.53
C ASP A 162 -9.51 -2.36 27.42
N ASP A 163 -8.59 -2.45 28.37
CA ASP A 163 -8.16 -1.33 29.21
C ASP A 163 -7.55 -0.21 28.36
N PHE A 164 -6.76 -0.56 27.34
CA PHE A 164 -6.21 0.41 26.40
C PHE A 164 -7.31 1.07 25.56
N VAL A 165 -8.26 0.29 25.05
CA VAL A 165 -9.40 0.81 24.28
C VAL A 165 -10.29 1.71 25.13
N ALA A 166 -10.51 1.39 26.41
CA ALA A 166 -11.25 2.23 27.34
C ALA A 166 -10.56 3.60 27.49
N LYS A 167 -9.23 3.62 27.70
CA LYS A 167 -8.43 4.85 27.79
C LYS A 167 -8.47 5.69 26.52
N LEU A 168 -8.54 5.06 25.34
CA LEU A 168 -8.67 5.81 24.07
C LEU A 168 -10.02 6.54 23.93
N LYS A 169 -11.06 6.05 24.62
CA LYS A 169 -12.41 6.64 24.60
C LYS A 169 -12.59 7.72 25.67
N GLU A 170 -11.72 7.77 26.67
CA GLU A 170 -11.77 8.82 27.68
C GLU A 170 -11.48 10.18 27.01
N PRO A 171 -12.33 11.20 27.23
CA PRO A 171 -12.02 12.53 26.77
C PRO A 171 -10.73 13.00 27.45
N MET A 172 -9.71 13.31 26.64
CA MET A 172 -8.43 13.81 27.13
C MET A 172 -8.65 14.88 28.22
N PRO A 173 -8.11 14.72 29.44
CA PRO A 173 -8.12 15.78 30.43
C PRO A 173 -7.18 16.89 29.94
N GLY A 174 -7.72 17.86 29.20
CA GLY A 174 -6.89 18.95 28.65
C GLY A 174 -7.51 19.89 27.63
N SER A 175 -8.70 19.64 27.07
CA SER A 175 -9.36 20.64 26.20
C SER A 175 -10.21 21.62 27.01
N ARG A 176 -9.55 22.41 27.86
CA ARG A 176 -10.11 23.68 28.35
C ARG A 176 -9.61 24.78 27.43
N SER A 177 -10.41 25.10 26.42
CA SER A 177 -10.26 26.32 25.62
C SER A 177 -10.29 27.53 26.56
N LYS A 178 -9.19 28.29 26.63
CA LYS A 178 -9.24 29.67 27.12
C LYS A 178 -9.72 30.55 25.96
N PRO A 179 -10.83 31.29 26.07
CA PRO A 179 -11.20 32.27 25.07
C PRO A 179 -10.34 33.52 25.25
N SER A 180 -9.51 33.86 24.27
CA SER A 180 -8.88 35.17 24.17
C SER A 180 -9.91 36.18 23.66
N GLN A 181 -10.29 37.09 24.55
CA GLN A 181 -11.05 38.30 24.26
C GLN A 181 -10.15 39.28 23.50
N GLN A 182 -10.56 39.64 22.27
CA GLN A 182 -10.21 40.82 21.46
C GLN A 182 -10.60 40.41 20.02
N GLU A 183 -11.56 40.98 19.29
CA GLU A 183 -12.10 42.34 19.27
C GLU A 183 -13.62 42.28 18.96
N ARG A 184 -14.42 42.93 19.79
CA ARG A 184 -15.65 43.58 19.36
C ARG A 184 -15.34 45.07 19.29
N GLN A 185 -15.39 45.66 18.10
CA GLN A 185 -16.04 46.95 17.80
C GLN A 185 -15.53 47.50 16.45
N ARG A 186 -16.31 47.28 15.39
CA ARG A 186 -16.79 48.39 14.57
C ARG A 186 -17.98 47.94 13.71
N SER A 187 -19.15 48.39 14.12
CA SER A 187 -20.37 48.41 13.33
C SER A 187 -20.45 49.71 12.52
N GLU A 188 -21.04 49.58 11.32
CA GLU A 188 -21.73 50.60 10.50
C GLU A 188 -20.81 51.63 9.79
N THR A 189 -20.96 51.97 8.50
CA THR A 189 -22.19 52.32 7.74
C THR A 189 -21.90 52.37 6.21
N SER A 190 -22.97 52.35 5.40
CA SER A 190 -23.14 52.65 3.95
C SER A 190 -22.95 51.46 2.97
N SER A 191 -23.98 50.90 2.31
CA SER A 191 -24.95 51.46 1.33
C SER A 191 -24.20 52.10 0.15
N GLN A 192 -24.32 51.68 -1.12
CA GLN A 192 -25.53 51.47 -1.92
C GLN A 192 -25.15 50.99 -3.36
N CYS A 193 -26.06 50.23 -4.02
CA CYS A 193 -26.40 50.15 -5.47
C CYS A 193 -25.29 50.01 -6.56
N ASN A 194 -25.38 49.31 -7.71
CA ASN A 194 -26.45 48.91 -8.65
C ASN A 194 -25.85 47.80 -9.56
N ALA A 195 -26.52 46.70 -9.90
CA ALA A 195 -27.53 46.48 -10.95
C ALA A 195 -26.98 46.13 -12.36
N ALA A 196 -27.65 45.14 -12.97
CA ALA A 196 -27.74 44.77 -14.39
C ALA A 196 -26.54 44.01 -15.00
N SER A 197 -26.68 43.04 -15.91
CA SER A 197 -27.79 42.28 -16.52
C SER A 197 -27.11 41.36 -17.56
N GLY A 198 -27.67 40.20 -17.91
CA GLY A 198 -27.26 39.54 -19.16
C GLY A 198 -27.44 38.02 -19.24
N ASN A 199 -28.61 37.60 -19.70
CA ASN A 199 -28.99 36.26 -20.17
C ASN A 199 -28.05 35.67 -21.25
N GLY A 200 -27.99 34.33 -21.33
CA GLY A 200 -27.49 33.64 -22.53
C GLY A 200 -27.34 32.12 -22.43
N THR A 201 -28.45 31.39 -22.60
CA THR A 201 -28.57 29.94 -22.84
C THR A 201 -27.91 29.46 -24.13
N THR A 202 -27.25 28.28 -24.10
CA THR A 202 -27.36 27.09 -24.99
C THR A 202 -26.10 26.21 -24.83
N ALA A 203 -26.20 25.01 -24.27
CA ALA A 203 -26.56 23.72 -24.89
C ALA A 203 -25.43 23.02 -25.68
N ASN A 204 -25.03 21.87 -25.12
CA ASN A 204 -24.49 20.65 -25.72
C ASN A 204 -23.15 20.63 -26.47
N GLY A 205 -22.22 19.86 -25.88
CA GLY A 205 -21.05 19.30 -26.53
C GLY A 205 -20.38 18.27 -25.62
N SER A 206 -20.94 17.06 -25.59
CA SER A 206 -20.41 15.90 -24.88
C SER A 206 -18.97 15.59 -25.28
N ALA A 207 -18.02 15.76 -24.36
CA ALA A 207 -16.68 15.19 -24.47
C ALA A 207 -16.49 14.21 -23.32
N LYS A 208 -16.51 12.91 -23.65
CA LYS A 208 -16.02 11.83 -22.78
C LYS A 208 -14.63 12.23 -22.26
N PRO A 209 -14.30 12.09 -20.96
CA PRO A 209 -12.93 12.24 -20.53
C PRO A 209 -12.11 11.13 -21.20
N LYS A 210 -11.27 11.52 -22.17
CA LYS A 210 -10.21 10.66 -22.68
C LYS A 210 -9.21 10.52 -21.54
N ILE A 211 -9.23 9.37 -20.87
CA ILE A 211 -8.14 8.93 -20.00
C ILE A 211 -6.88 8.90 -20.89
N SER A 212 -6.00 9.88 -20.75
CA SER A 212 -4.69 9.84 -21.39
C SER A 212 -3.80 8.88 -20.60
N ILE A 213 -3.00 8.10 -21.35
CA ILE A 213 -2.08 7.05 -20.87
C ILE A 213 -0.84 7.71 -20.21
N ALA A 214 -1.03 8.66 -19.29
CA ALA A 214 0.04 9.58 -18.89
C ALA A 214 0.84 9.15 -17.63
N ASP A 215 0.29 8.28 -16.77
CA ASP A 215 0.95 7.91 -15.49
C ASP A 215 1.61 6.53 -15.52
N THR A 216 2.02 6.05 -16.69
CA THR A 216 2.86 4.85 -16.79
C THR A 216 4.33 5.26 -16.71
N PRO A 217 5.14 4.65 -15.82
CA PRO A 217 6.56 4.99 -15.69
C PRO A 217 7.26 4.97 -17.05
N ARG A 218 8.06 6.00 -17.30
CA ARG A 218 8.88 6.10 -18.51
C ARG A 218 10.23 5.43 -18.30
N TYR A 219 10.69 4.76 -19.34
CA TYR A 219 11.96 4.04 -19.33
C TYR A 219 12.78 4.46 -20.53
N THR A 220 13.97 5.00 -20.31
CA THR A 220 14.83 5.47 -21.39
C THR A 220 15.86 4.41 -21.73
N ILE A 221 15.93 3.98 -22.99
CA ILE A 221 17.00 3.11 -23.44
C ILE A 221 18.29 3.94 -23.50
N ARG A 222 19.26 3.65 -22.65
CA ARG A 222 20.56 4.35 -22.62
C ARG A 222 21.53 3.81 -23.62
N LYS A 223 21.49 2.50 -23.80
CA LYS A 223 22.38 1.77 -24.68
C LYS A 223 21.60 0.60 -25.26
N ALA A 224 21.81 0.32 -26.54
CA ALA A 224 21.28 -0.86 -27.20
C ALA A 224 22.40 -1.42 -28.08
N VAL A 225 22.88 -2.62 -27.75
CA VAL A 225 23.98 -3.27 -28.47
C VAL A 225 23.55 -4.65 -28.93
N PRO A 226 23.60 -4.95 -30.23
CA PRO A 226 23.42 -6.32 -30.70
C PRO A 226 24.60 -7.17 -30.24
N HIS A 227 24.29 -8.29 -29.59
CA HIS A 227 25.27 -9.27 -29.14
C HIS A 227 24.96 -10.64 -29.75
N ARG A 228 25.98 -11.29 -30.32
CA ARG A 228 25.83 -12.59 -30.97
C ARG A 228 26.08 -13.71 -29.97
N PHE A 229 25.03 -14.45 -29.63
CA PHE A 229 25.10 -15.66 -28.82
C PHE A 229 25.02 -16.91 -29.71
N LYS A 230 25.34 -18.08 -29.14
CA LYS A 230 25.15 -19.37 -29.81
C LYS A 230 23.69 -19.61 -30.24
N SER A 231 22.74 -19.01 -29.52
CA SER A 231 21.30 -19.14 -29.76
C SER A 231 20.71 -18.12 -30.74
N GLY A 232 21.52 -17.21 -31.29
CA GLY A 232 21.08 -16.12 -32.16
C GLY A 232 21.63 -14.76 -31.74
N VAL A 233 21.31 -13.72 -32.51
CA VAL A 233 21.64 -12.34 -32.14
C VAL A 233 20.55 -11.82 -31.21
N MET A 234 20.95 -11.30 -30.06
CA MET A 234 20.06 -10.63 -29.10
C MET A 234 20.48 -9.18 -28.94
N THR A 235 19.52 -8.28 -28.75
CA THR A 235 19.83 -6.89 -28.39
C THR A 235 19.91 -6.78 -26.87
N ILE A 236 21.05 -6.35 -26.36
CA ILE A 236 21.26 -6.07 -24.94
C ILE A 236 21.08 -4.57 -24.74
N MET A 237 20.18 -4.19 -23.83
CA MET A 237 19.84 -2.80 -23.57
C MET A 237 20.05 -2.45 -22.11
N ASP A 238 20.58 -1.26 -21.85
CA ASP A 238 20.55 -0.66 -20.52
C ASP A 238 19.36 0.30 -20.47
N ILE A 239 18.42 0.03 -19.55
CA ILE A 239 17.18 0.77 -19.40
C ILE A 239 17.26 1.59 -18.12
N GLU A 240 17.10 2.91 -18.26
CA GLU A 240 17.04 3.88 -17.17
C GLU A 240 15.58 4.14 -16.75
N CYS A 241 15.30 3.97 -15.47
CA CYS A 241 14.03 4.32 -14.82
C CYS A 241 13.96 5.82 -14.50
N GLU A 242 12.76 6.35 -14.23
CA GLU A 242 12.57 7.77 -13.86
C GLU A 242 13.31 8.19 -12.59
N ASN A 243 13.60 7.25 -11.69
CA ASN A 243 14.37 7.49 -10.48
C ASN A 243 15.90 7.45 -10.70
N GLY A 244 16.36 7.24 -11.95
CA GLY A 244 17.77 7.16 -12.32
C GLY A 244 18.39 5.76 -12.22
N ASP A 245 17.65 4.75 -11.72
CA ASP A 245 18.16 3.38 -11.68
C ASP A 245 18.30 2.81 -13.09
N VAL A 246 19.38 2.06 -13.33
CA VAL A 246 19.66 1.44 -14.63
C VAL A 246 19.74 -0.07 -14.48
N PHE A 247 19.08 -0.80 -15.38
CA PHE A 247 19.14 -2.26 -15.42
C PHE A 247 19.25 -2.78 -16.85
N THR A 248 19.94 -3.91 -17.01
CA THR A 248 20.15 -4.54 -18.32
C THR A 248 19.01 -5.47 -18.68
N VAL A 249 18.52 -5.37 -19.92
CA VAL A 249 17.44 -6.17 -20.50
C VAL A 249 17.88 -6.78 -21.82
N PHE A 250 17.51 -8.03 -22.04
CA PHE A 250 17.80 -8.81 -23.22
C PHE A 250 16.54 -8.89 -24.10
N CYS A 251 16.67 -8.58 -25.38
CA CYS A 251 15.60 -8.78 -26.36
C CYS A 251 16.00 -9.88 -27.34
N ASP A 252 15.15 -10.91 -27.43
CA ASP A 252 15.33 -12.06 -28.31
C ASP A 252 14.87 -11.78 -29.75
N LYS A 253 14.13 -10.69 -29.98
CA LYS A 253 13.64 -10.28 -31.29
C LYS A 253 14.26 -8.93 -31.69
N PRO A 254 14.85 -8.81 -32.89
CA PRO A 254 15.26 -7.50 -33.38
C PRO A 254 14.02 -6.62 -33.57
N ASP A 255 14.05 -5.42 -32.98
CA ASP A 255 13.06 -4.37 -33.19
C ASP A 255 13.81 -3.06 -33.39
N GLU A 256 13.57 -2.41 -34.53
CA GLU A 256 14.23 -1.15 -34.92
C GLU A 256 13.88 0.02 -33.99
N ALA A 257 12.75 -0.07 -33.27
CA ALA A 257 12.37 0.91 -32.28
C ALA A 257 13.25 0.87 -31.02
N LEU A 258 13.95 -0.24 -30.77
CA LEU A 258 14.76 -0.44 -29.56
C LEU A 258 16.20 0.10 -29.71
N ARG A 259 16.32 1.42 -29.83
CA ARG A 259 17.60 2.12 -29.92
C ARG A 259 17.80 3.10 -28.77
N ALA A 260 19.07 3.41 -28.47
CA ALA A 260 19.42 4.39 -27.45
C ALA A 260 18.69 5.73 -27.70
N GLY A 261 18.13 6.33 -26.65
CA GLY A 261 17.29 7.52 -26.69
C GLY A 261 15.78 7.24 -26.74
N THR A 262 15.36 6.00 -27.04
CA THR A 262 13.93 5.66 -27.11
C THR A 262 13.33 5.61 -25.71
N VAL A 263 12.15 6.20 -25.55
CA VAL A 263 11.38 6.18 -24.31
C VAL A 263 10.26 5.16 -24.42
N LEU A 264 10.25 4.20 -23.48
CA LEU A 264 9.28 3.14 -23.37
C LEU A 264 8.31 3.40 -22.20
N THR A 265 7.11 2.86 -22.31
CA THR A 265 6.10 2.77 -21.24
C THR A 265 5.51 1.38 -21.21
N ASN A 266 4.80 1.01 -20.13
CA ASN A 266 4.24 -0.33 -19.95
C ASN A 266 5.28 -1.45 -20.16
N LEU A 267 6.53 -1.19 -19.75
CA LEU A 267 7.64 -2.11 -19.90
C LEU A 267 7.41 -3.34 -19.02
N ARG A 268 7.30 -4.52 -19.64
CA ARG A 268 7.28 -5.81 -18.96
C ARG A 268 8.56 -6.57 -19.26
N VAL A 269 9.20 -7.02 -18.19
CA VAL A 269 10.44 -7.78 -18.23
C VAL A 269 10.23 -9.02 -17.38
N ILE A 270 10.59 -10.17 -17.93
CA ILE A 270 10.48 -11.47 -17.27
C ILE A 270 11.87 -12.04 -17.03
N GLN A 271 12.07 -12.74 -15.93
CA GLN A 271 13.34 -13.42 -15.66
C GLN A 271 13.33 -14.82 -16.28
N ARG A 272 14.16 -15.02 -17.31
CA ARG A 272 14.37 -16.34 -17.92
C ARG A 272 15.70 -16.93 -17.42
N PRO A 273 15.75 -18.26 -17.16
CA PRO A 273 17.01 -18.91 -16.87
C PRO A 273 17.94 -18.86 -18.09
N GLY A 274 19.25 -18.79 -17.85
CA GLY A 274 20.27 -18.90 -18.87
C GLY A 274 20.23 -20.28 -19.53
N LYS A 275 20.44 -20.33 -20.84
CA LYS A 275 20.55 -21.62 -21.55
C LYS A 275 21.74 -22.44 -21.08
N ASP A 276 22.85 -21.77 -20.75
CA ASP A 276 24.10 -22.42 -20.32
C ASP A 276 24.19 -22.57 -18.80
N ASP A 277 23.41 -21.80 -18.04
CA ASP A 277 23.34 -21.85 -16.58
C ASP A 277 21.89 -21.61 -16.12
N PRO A 278 21.16 -22.68 -15.76
CA PRO A 278 19.77 -22.59 -15.32
C PRO A 278 19.57 -21.76 -14.05
N ASN A 279 20.62 -21.60 -13.24
CA ASN A 279 20.58 -20.83 -12.00
C ASN A 279 20.78 -19.33 -12.26
N ARG A 280 21.39 -18.96 -13.40
CA ARG A 280 21.57 -17.56 -13.79
C ARG A 280 20.30 -17.02 -14.44
N ARG A 281 19.73 -15.97 -13.88
CA ARG A 281 18.51 -15.32 -14.39
C ARG A 281 18.86 -14.10 -15.25
N PHE A 282 18.19 -13.97 -16.39
CA PHE A 282 18.33 -12.85 -17.31
C PHE A 282 16.99 -12.15 -17.49
N ASN A 283 17.01 -10.84 -17.32
CA ASN A 283 15.88 -9.95 -17.60
C ASN A 283 15.61 -9.94 -19.10
N THR A 284 14.54 -10.59 -19.55
CA THR A 284 14.15 -10.66 -20.96
C THR A 284 12.95 -9.77 -21.22
N LEU A 285 13.02 -8.95 -22.26
CA LEU A 285 11.92 -8.07 -22.67
C LEU A 285 10.70 -8.91 -23.10
N GLU A 286 9.55 -8.67 -22.48
CA GLU A 286 8.29 -9.35 -22.82
C GLU A 286 7.36 -8.45 -23.63
N SER A 287 7.13 -7.22 -23.17
CA SER A 287 6.28 -6.25 -23.86
C SER A 287 6.64 -4.83 -23.49
N TYR A 288 6.31 -3.87 -24.35
CA TYR A 288 6.46 -2.44 -24.10
C TYR A 288 5.52 -1.65 -25.03
N ARG A 289 5.46 -0.34 -24.80
CA ARG A 289 4.96 0.64 -25.77
C ARG A 289 5.98 1.74 -25.97
N VAL A 290 6.23 2.11 -27.22
CA VAL A 290 7.07 3.27 -27.54
C VAL A 290 6.29 4.54 -27.23
N ALA A 291 6.77 5.32 -26.26
CA ALA A 291 6.20 6.61 -25.91
C ALA A 291 6.87 7.75 -26.69
N SER A 292 8.16 7.63 -27.00
CA SER A 292 8.89 8.51 -27.91
C SER A 292 10.01 7.72 -28.58
N ALA A 293 10.17 7.87 -29.90
CA ALA A 293 11.31 7.32 -30.63
C ALA A 293 12.53 8.25 -30.50
N ALA A 294 13.74 7.67 -30.54
CA ALA A 294 15.01 8.41 -30.58
C ALA A 294 15.22 9.18 -31.89
#